data_AF-A0A6A5S2G4-F1
#
_entry.id   AF-A0A6A5S2G4-F1
#
_cell.length_a   1.000
_cell.length_b   1.000
_cell.length_c   1.000
_cell.angle_alpha   90.00
_cell.angle_beta   90.00
_cell.angle_gamma   90.00
#
_symmetry.space_group_name_H-M   'P 1'
#
loop_
_entity.id
_entity.type
_entity.pdbx_description
1 polymer ?
#
loop_
_entity_poly.entity_id
_entity_poly.type
_entity_poly.pdbx_seq_one_letter_code
_entity_poly.pdbx_strand_id
1 'polypeptide(L)'
;MPAATNSPSRSSSPAPAPPVAEAPGPRAQGLINVFNKAAKATLDKCSSENFASCFPTAAQYAPETLEGLRSQIVDQLDRTWKVNFEEILKKRDVIKLVNELEQCIEDAKLRKKRAELSGNGGSVHVPVPPHTLTPSEIHLAHLMPFLEKQATDMNSELAEAQTGNTVLLTTVAAQRAEIEALVRGLESIVSDLEASAQLMAQDDVQDLSAEIRHVEMGMRT
;
A
#
# COMPACT_ATOMS: atom_id res chain seq x y z
N MET A 1 14.77 -36.16 3.46
CA MET A 1 13.43 -35.62 3.12
C MET A 1 13.63 -34.17 2.71
N PRO A 2 13.54 -33.80 1.42
CA PRO A 2 13.73 -32.42 1.00
C PRO A 2 12.44 -31.61 1.26
N ALA A 3 12.61 -30.43 1.84
CA ALA A 3 11.54 -29.51 2.20
C ALA A 3 10.92 -28.89 0.94
N ALA A 4 9.58 -28.88 0.88
CA ALA A 4 8.81 -28.27 -0.19
C ALA A 4 8.96 -26.74 -0.16
N THR A 5 9.42 -26.17 -1.26
CA THR A 5 9.45 -24.73 -1.51
C THR A 5 8.05 -24.25 -1.87
N ASN A 6 7.41 -23.48 -0.98
CA ASN A 6 6.17 -22.75 -1.30
C ASN A 6 6.49 -21.58 -2.24
N SER A 7 5.88 -21.57 -3.42
CA SER A 7 5.93 -20.46 -4.38
C SER A 7 5.17 -19.23 -3.84
N PRO A 8 5.73 -18.01 -3.86
CA PRO A 8 4.98 -16.82 -3.53
C PRO A 8 4.04 -16.45 -4.70
N SER A 9 2.74 -16.43 -4.39
CA SER A 9 1.66 -16.00 -5.28
C SER A 9 1.91 -14.57 -5.77
N ARG A 10 2.14 -14.41 -7.07
CA ARG A 10 2.24 -13.12 -7.77
C ARG A 10 0.85 -12.57 -8.06
N SER A 11 0.16 -12.07 -7.05
CA SER A 11 -1.02 -11.22 -7.28
C SER A 11 -1.26 -10.32 -6.07
N SER A 12 -0.52 -9.22 -5.99
CA SER A 12 -0.88 -8.09 -5.14
C SER A 12 -2.06 -7.35 -5.78
N SER A 13 -3.27 -7.84 -5.53
CA SER A 13 -4.49 -7.06 -5.79
C SER A 13 -4.35 -5.69 -5.11
N PRO A 14 -4.83 -4.60 -5.73
CA PRO A 14 -4.73 -3.27 -5.14
C PRO A 14 -5.38 -3.23 -3.75
N ALA A 15 -4.86 -2.38 -2.88
CA ALA A 15 -5.41 -2.20 -1.53
C ALA A 15 -6.93 -1.97 -1.64
N PRO A 16 -7.76 -2.65 -0.81
CA PRO A 16 -9.20 -2.46 -0.83
C PRO A 16 -9.51 -0.98 -0.67
N ALA A 17 -10.37 -0.45 -1.53
CA ALA A 17 -10.86 0.92 -1.35
C ALA A 17 -11.44 1.06 0.07
N PRO A 18 -11.20 2.19 0.75
CA PRO A 18 -11.74 2.41 2.09
C PRO A 18 -13.25 2.16 2.10
N PRO A 19 -13.79 1.56 3.18
CA PRO A 19 -15.20 1.19 3.22
C PRO A 19 -16.07 2.44 3.03
N VAL A 20 -16.81 2.46 1.93
CA VAL A 20 -17.77 3.52 1.63
C VAL A 20 -18.90 3.38 2.64
N ALA A 21 -19.25 4.47 3.31
CA ALA A 21 -20.38 4.47 4.24
C ALA A 21 -21.67 4.07 3.49
N GLU A 22 -22.37 3.05 4.00
CA GLU A 22 -23.70 2.67 3.51
C GLU A 22 -24.77 3.72 3.88
N ALA A 23 -24.46 4.60 4.82
CA ALA A 23 -25.31 5.71 5.21
C ALA A 23 -25.38 6.77 4.09
N PRO A 24 -26.55 7.38 3.85
CA PRO A 24 -26.68 8.47 2.88
C PRO A 24 -25.75 9.65 3.21
N GLY A 25 -24.81 9.96 2.31
CA GLY A 25 -24.02 11.19 2.35
C GLY A 25 -24.84 12.42 1.97
N PRO A 26 -24.26 13.63 1.99
CA PRO A 26 -24.99 14.88 1.76
C PRO A 26 -25.70 14.92 0.40
N ARG A 27 -25.06 14.40 -0.64
CA ARG A 27 -25.63 14.34 -1.99
C ARG A 27 -26.72 13.27 -2.12
N ALA A 28 -26.53 12.10 -1.51
CA ALA A 28 -27.53 11.04 -1.48
C ALA A 28 -28.79 11.50 -0.70
N GLN A 29 -28.59 12.17 0.44
CA GLN A 29 -29.68 12.79 1.19
C GLN A 29 -30.37 13.91 0.38
N GLY A 30 -29.60 14.70 -0.37
CA GLY A 30 -30.13 15.69 -1.31
C GLY A 30 -31.07 15.07 -2.34
N LEU A 31 -30.69 13.94 -2.95
CA LEU A 31 -31.51 13.21 -3.91
C LEU A 31 -32.83 12.74 -3.28
N ILE A 32 -32.77 12.11 -2.10
CA ILE A 32 -33.94 11.66 -1.34
C ILE A 32 -34.88 12.84 -1.02
N ASN A 33 -34.31 13.96 -0.59
CA ASN A 33 -35.08 15.15 -0.25
C ASN A 33 -35.77 15.77 -1.46
N VAL A 34 -35.10 15.80 -2.62
CA VAL A 34 -35.70 16.31 -3.87
C VAL A 34 -36.86 15.41 -4.30
N PHE A 35 -36.69 14.09 -4.25
CA PHE A 35 -37.77 13.15 -4.56
C PHE A 35 -38.98 13.36 -3.65
N ASN A 36 -38.77 13.39 -2.33
CA ASN A 36 -39.85 13.58 -1.35
C ASN A 36 -40.59 14.91 -1.56
N LYS A 37 -39.85 15.99 -1.87
CA LYS A 37 -40.45 17.30 -2.16
C LYS A 37 -41.26 17.27 -3.46
N ALA A 38 -40.74 16.63 -4.50
CA ALA A 38 -41.42 16.53 -5.79
C ALA A 38 -42.69 15.65 -5.69
N ALA A 39 -42.60 14.51 -5.00
CA ALA A 39 -43.73 13.63 -4.73
C ALA A 39 -44.84 14.39 -3.98
N LYS A 40 -44.49 15.06 -2.87
CA LYS A 40 -45.43 15.88 -2.11
C LYS A 40 -46.06 16.98 -2.97
N ALA A 41 -45.25 17.77 -3.68
CA ALA A 41 -45.76 18.86 -4.52
C ALA A 41 -46.69 18.36 -5.65
N THR A 42 -46.47 17.14 -6.15
CA THR A 42 -47.33 16.51 -7.15
C THR A 42 -48.65 16.05 -6.54
N LEU A 43 -48.60 15.39 -5.38
CA LEU A 43 -49.78 14.93 -4.66
C LEU A 43 -50.65 16.08 -4.14
N ASP A 44 -50.03 17.18 -3.70
CA ASP A 44 -50.72 18.38 -3.25
C ASP A 44 -51.56 19.04 -4.36
N LYS A 45 -51.28 18.75 -5.64
CA LYS A 45 -52.14 19.19 -6.77
C LYS A 45 -53.47 18.45 -6.83
N CYS A 46 -53.53 17.24 -6.29
CA CYS A 46 -54.77 16.50 -6.07
C CYS A 46 -55.47 17.01 -4.79
N SER A 47 -55.73 18.32 -4.73
CA SER A 47 -56.45 18.94 -3.63
C SER A 47 -57.92 18.49 -3.63
N SER A 48 -58.57 18.59 -2.47
CA SER A 48 -59.99 18.24 -2.34
C SER A 48 -60.85 19.02 -3.34
N GLU A 49 -60.58 20.32 -3.52
CA GLU A 49 -61.29 21.18 -4.46
C GLU A 49 -61.07 20.78 -5.93
N ASN A 50 -59.81 20.56 -6.34
CA ASN A 50 -59.49 20.13 -7.71
C ASN A 50 -60.14 18.78 -8.01
N PHE A 51 -60.07 17.84 -7.07
CA PHE A 51 -60.68 16.52 -7.22
C PHE A 51 -62.21 16.61 -7.28
N ALA A 52 -62.84 17.40 -6.40
CA ALA A 52 -64.29 17.58 -6.36
C ALA A 52 -64.85 18.26 -7.63
N SER A 53 -64.11 19.22 -8.21
CA SER A 53 -64.51 19.90 -9.45
C SER A 53 -64.65 18.94 -10.65
N CYS A 54 -63.89 17.83 -10.65
CA CYS A 54 -63.99 16.78 -11.66
C CYS A 54 -65.22 15.87 -11.46
N PHE A 55 -65.83 15.87 -10.27
CA PHE A 55 -66.98 15.03 -9.93
C PHE A 55 -68.11 15.84 -9.25
N PRO A 56 -68.74 16.81 -9.94
CA PRO A 56 -69.68 17.75 -9.31
C PRO A 56 -70.87 17.07 -8.63
N THR A 57 -71.45 16.04 -9.27
CA THR A 57 -72.58 15.28 -8.72
C THR A 57 -72.19 14.55 -7.43
N ALA A 58 -71.04 13.88 -7.41
CA ALA A 58 -70.58 13.17 -6.21
C ALA A 58 -70.19 14.15 -5.09
N ALA A 59 -69.61 15.29 -5.44
CA ALA A 59 -69.27 16.34 -4.47
C ALA A 59 -70.52 16.93 -3.78
N GLN A 60 -71.66 17.00 -4.49
CA GLN A 60 -72.91 17.52 -3.92
C GLN A 60 -73.64 16.50 -3.04
N TYR A 61 -73.66 15.22 -3.44
CA TYR A 61 -74.48 14.20 -2.76
C TYR A 61 -73.69 13.30 -1.79
N ALA A 62 -72.37 13.17 -1.96
CA ALA A 62 -71.51 12.29 -1.16
C ALA A 62 -70.08 12.84 -1.00
N PRO A 63 -69.90 14.05 -0.41
CA PRO A 63 -68.58 14.67 -0.27
C PRO A 63 -67.63 13.85 0.61
N GLU A 64 -68.13 13.21 1.67
CA GLU A 64 -67.30 12.38 2.57
C GLU A 64 -66.72 11.15 1.86
N THR A 65 -67.52 10.47 1.04
CA THR A 65 -67.04 9.31 0.27
C THR A 65 -66.00 9.71 -0.76
N LEU A 66 -66.19 10.87 -1.41
CA LEU A 66 -65.26 11.39 -2.39
C LEU A 66 -63.92 11.79 -1.75
N GLU A 67 -63.95 12.42 -0.59
CA GLU A 67 -62.75 12.78 0.17
C GLU A 67 -62.02 11.54 0.71
N GLY A 68 -62.76 10.55 1.18
CA GLY A 68 -62.21 9.25 1.57
C GLY A 68 -61.48 8.56 0.42
N LEU A 69 -62.09 8.53 -0.77
CA LEU A 69 -61.46 7.98 -1.98
C LEU A 69 -60.20 8.76 -2.37
N ARG A 70 -60.26 10.08 -2.37
CA ARG A 70 -59.11 10.96 -2.68
C ARG A 70 -57.95 10.68 -1.72
N SER A 71 -58.21 10.65 -0.41
CA SER A 71 -57.19 10.37 0.61
C SER A 71 -56.56 9.00 0.38
N GLN A 72 -57.38 7.96 0.17
CA GLN A 72 -56.87 6.60 -0.07
C GLN A 72 -55.97 6.54 -1.32
N ILE A 73 -56.36 7.20 -2.41
CA ILE A 73 -55.55 7.26 -3.64
C ILE A 73 -54.23 7.97 -3.38
N VAL A 74 -54.28 9.15 -2.76
CA VAL A 74 -53.07 9.95 -2.46
C VAL A 74 -52.13 9.19 -1.53
N ASP A 75 -52.65 8.58 -0.47
CA ASP A 75 -51.87 7.82 0.51
C ASP A 75 -51.25 6.56 -0.12
N GLN A 76 -52.03 5.83 -0.92
CA GLN A 76 -51.53 4.64 -1.62
C GLN A 76 -50.44 5.02 -2.63
N LEU A 77 -50.61 6.13 -3.35
CA LEU A 77 -49.65 6.60 -4.33
C LEU A 77 -48.35 7.05 -3.65
N ASP A 78 -48.43 7.83 -2.57
CA ASP A 78 -47.27 8.26 -1.77
C ASP A 78 -46.46 7.05 -1.26
N ARG A 79 -47.15 6.07 -0.67
CA ARG A 79 -46.51 4.82 -0.20
C ARG A 79 -45.87 4.06 -1.33
N THR A 80 -46.60 3.84 -2.43
CA THR A 80 -46.12 3.06 -3.58
C THR A 80 -44.89 3.73 -4.20
N TRP A 81 -44.92 5.05 -4.39
CA TRP A 81 -43.80 5.80 -4.93
C TRP A 81 -42.55 5.73 -4.06
N LYS A 82 -42.69 5.90 -2.73
CA LYS A 82 -41.56 5.79 -1.79
C LYS A 82 -40.95 4.40 -1.78
N VAL A 83 -41.78 3.36 -1.73
CA VAL A 83 -41.30 1.96 -1.75
C VAL A 83 -40.55 1.65 -3.07
N ASN A 84 -41.12 2.03 -4.21
CA ASN A 84 -40.45 1.82 -5.51
C ASN A 84 -39.15 2.63 -5.62
N PHE A 85 -39.12 3.84 -5.09
CA PHE A 85 -37.91 4.66 -5.08
C PHE A 85 -36.81 4.03 -4.22
N GLU A 86 -37.13 3.58 -3.01
CA GLU A 86 -36.20 2.84 -2.14
C GLU A 86 -35.68 1.55 -2.80
N GLU A 87 -36.56 0.80 -3.47
CA GLU A 87 -36.16 -0.39 -4.22
C GLU A 87 -35.19 -0.05 -5.36
N ILE A 88 -35.44 1.03 -6.10
CA ILE A 88 -34.54 1.49 -7.17
C ILE A 88 -33.19 1.94 -6.60
N LEU A 89 -33.20 2.69 -5.48
CA LEU A 89 -31.97 3.13 -4.82
C LEU A 89 -31.11 1.93 -4.39
N LYS A 90 -31.75 0.88 -3.86
CA LYS A 90 -31.07 -0.36 -3.46
C LYS A 90 -30.60 -1.17 -4.66
N LYS A 91 -31.45 -1.39 -5.67
CA LYS A 91 -31.14 -2.23 -6.83
C LYS A 91 -29.96 -1.70 -7.65
N ARG A 92 -29.76 -0.39 -7.66
CA ARG A 92 -28.68 0.27 -8.41
C ARG A 92 -27.53 0.75 -7.53
N ASP A 93 -27.52 0.38 -6.24
CA ASP A 93 -26.51 0.82 -5.26
C ASP A 93 -26.25 2.34 -5.29
N VAL A 94 -27.32 3.12 -5.49
CA VAL A 94 -27.21 4.56 -5.78
C VAL A 94 -26.53 5.30 -4.64
N ILE A 95 -26.85 4.95 -3.39
CA ILE A 95 -26.26 5.58 -2.20
C ILE A 95 -24.74 5.41 -2.21
N LYS A 96 -24.28 4.18 -2.47
CA LYS A 96 -22.84 3.87 -2.54
C LYS A 96 -22.16 4.66 -3.66
N LEU A 97 -22.70 4.61 -4.88
CA LEU A 97 -22.11 5.30 -6.04
C LEU A 97 -22.08 6.83 -5.87
N VAL A 98 -23.12 7.40 -5.28
CA VAL A 98 -23.19 8.84 -5.00
C VAL A 98 -22.22 9.24 -3.90
N ASN A 99 -22.02 8.39 -2.89
CA ASN A 99 -21.02 8.61 -1.86
C ASN A 99 -19.58 8.50 -2.41
N GLU A 100 -19.31 7.51 -3.27
CA GLU A 100 -18.03 7.37 -3.99
C GLU A 100 -17.75 8.61 -4.85
N LEU A 101 -18.75 9.11 -5.56
CA LEU A 101 -18.63 10.35 -6.33
C LEU A 101 -18.24 11.54 -5.44
N GLU A 102 -18.86 11.68 -4.27
CA GLU A 102 -18.54 12.76 -3.33
C GLU A 102 -17.09 12.64 -2.83
N GLN A 103 -16.63 11.42 -2.53
CA GLN A 103 -15.24 11.17 -2.18
C GLN A 103 -14.28 11.56 -3.31
N CYS A 104 -14.58 11.19 -4.57
CA CYS A 104 -13.77 11.61 -5.72
C CYS A 104 -13.73 13.13 -5.90
N ILE A 105 -14.82 13.83 -5.62
CA ILE A 105 -14.89 15.30 -5.68
C ILE A 105 -14.00 15.92 -4.60
N GLU A 106 -14.05 15.41 -3.37
CA GLU A 106 -13.20 15.90 -2.28
C GLU A 106 -11.71 15.62 -2.55
N ASP A 107 -11.37 14.43 -3.03
CA ASP A 107 -10.00 14.11 -3.45
C ASP A 107 -9.51 15.06 -4.56
N ALA A 108 -10.37 15.37 -5.53
CA ALA A 108 -10.03 16.32 -6.60
C ALA A 108 -9.81 17.74 -6.07
N LYS A 109 -10.64 18.22 -5.13
CA LYS A 109 -10.45 19.51 -4.45
C LYS A 109 -9.14 19.56 -3.68
N LEU A 110 -8.80 18.47 -2.96
CA LEU A 110 -7.55 18.36 -2.21
C LEU A 110 -6.33 18.39 -3.16
N ARG A 111 -6.38 17.65 -4.27
CA ARG A 111 -5.32 17.66 -5.30
C ARG A 111 -5.14 19.05 -5.89
N LYS A 112 -6.24 19.73 -6.22
CA LYS A 112 -6.22 21.12 -6.70
C LYS A 112 -5.55 22.06 -5.69
N LYS A 113 -5.97 22.02 -4.43
CA LYS A 113 -5.40 22.83 -3.35
C LYS A 113 -3.90 22.56 -3.17
N ARG A 114 -3.48 21.29 -3.24
CA ARG A 114 -2.05 20.92 -3.16
C ARG A 114 -1.26 21.48 -4.34
N ALA A 115 -1.79 21.39 -5.55
CA ALA A 115 -1.15 21.95 -6.75
C ALA A 115 -1.02 23.48 -6.68
N GLU A 116 -2.04 24.17 -6.17
CA GLU A 116 -2.00 25.63 -5.94
C GLU A 116 -0.92 26.02 -4.92
N LEU A 117 -0.79 25.26 -3.82
CA LEU A 117 0.22 25.52 -2.78
C LEU A 117 1.64 25.21 -3.26
N SER A 118 1.85 24.15 -4.04
CA SER A 118 3.16 23.78 -4.58
C SER A 118 3.58 24.64 -5.79
N GLY A 119 2.65 25.38 -6.39
CA GLY A 119 2.87 26.10 -7.64
C GLY A 119 3.75 27.35 -7.55
N ASN A 120 4.10 27.87 -6.37
CA ASN A 120 4.95 29.07 -6.19
C ASN A 120 4.64 30.25 -7.16
N GLY A 121 3.36 30.43 -7.53
CA GLY A 121 2.90 31.46 -8.47
C GLY A 121 2.88 31.08 -9.97
N GLY A 122 3.25 29.86 -10.33
CA GLY A 122 3.11 29.32 -11.69
C GLY A 122 1.66 28.89 -12.02
N SER A 123 1.32 28.86 -13.32
CA SER A 123 0.01 28.43 -13.78
C SER A 123 -0.22 26.94 -13.48
N VAL A 124 -1.25 26.63 -12.68
CA VAL A 124 -1.67 25.25 -12.42
C VAL A 124 -2.20 24.63 -13.71
N HIS A 125 -1.50 23.64 -14.25
CA HIS A 125 -1.90 22.96 -15.47
C HIS A 125 -3.16 22.12 -15.22
N VAL A 126 -4.16 22.26 -16.09
CA VAL A 126 -5.41 21.50 -16.00
C VAL A 126 -5.13 20.04 -16.37
N PRO A 127 -5.57 19.06 -15.55
CA PRO A 127 -5.41 17.64 -15.90
C PRO A 127 -6.07 17.30 -17.23
N VAL A 128 -5.37 16.54 -18.07
CA VAL A 128 -5.93 16.03 -19.33
C VAL A 128 -6.99 14.97 -19.00
N PRO A 129 -8.22 15.09 -19.52
CA PRO A 129 -9.25 14.12 -19.22
C PRO A 129 -8.95 12.77 -19.89
N PRO A 130 -9.25 11.64 -19.25
CA PRO A 130 -8.80 10.32 -19.73
C PRO A 130 -9.41 9.92 -21.07
N HIS A 131 -10.57 10.46 -21.45
CA HIS A 131 -11.22 10.15 -22.72
C HIS A 131 -10.53 10.77 -23.95
N THR A 132 -9.59 11.69 -23.75
CA THR A 132 -8.78 12.25 -24.84
C THR A 132 -7.46 11.51 -25.03
N LEU A 133 -7.14 10.58 -24.13
CA LEU A 133 -5.91 9.80 -24.18
C LEU A 133 -6.10 8.56 -25.06
N THR A 134 -5.01 8.13 -25.69
CA THR A 134 -4.98 6.88 -26.44
C THR A 134 -5.04 5.67 -25.50
N PRO A 135 -5.54 4.50 -25.95
CA PRO A 135 -5.56 3.29 -25.13
C PRO A 135 -4.19 2.89 -24.58
N SER A 136 -3.12 3.10 -25.36
CA SER A 136 -1.74 2.84 -24.94
C SER A 136 -1.30 3.74 -23.79
N GLU A 137 -1.65 5.03 -23.82
CA GLU A 137 -1.31 5.96 -22.75
C GLU A 137 -2.06 5.64 -21.45
N ILE A 138 -3.34 5.27 -21.56
CA ILE A 138 -4.14 4.84 -20.40
C ILE A 138 -3.52 3.57 -19.80
N HIS A 139 -3.19 2.58 -20.63
CA HIS A 139 -2.59 1.34 -20.17
C HIS A 139 -1.25 1.58 -19.45
N LEU A 140 -0.37 2.39 -20.03
CA LEU A 140 0.90 2.75 -19.40
C LEU A 140 0.70 3.53 -18.11
N ALA A 141 -0.20 4.52 -18.08
CA ALA A 141 -0.50 5.29 -16.88
C ALA A 141 -0.98 4.40 -15.71
N HIS A 142 -1.75 3.36 -15.99
CA HIS A 142 -2.16 2.37 -14.99
C HIS A 142 -1.02 1.45 -14.54
N LEU A 143 -0.06 1.14 -15.43
CA LEU A 143 1.10 0.29 -15.11
C LEU A 143 2.22 1.02 -14.37
N MET A 144 2.43 2.31 -14.66
CA MET A 144 3.51 3.11 -14.08
C MET A 144 3.63 3.00 -12.56
N PRO A 145 2.56 3.14 -11.72
CA PRO A 145 2.72 3.05 -10.27
C PRO A 145 3.24 1.68 -9.80
N PHE A 146 2.93 0.60 -10.52
CA PHE A 146 3.46 -0.73 -10.20
C PHE A 146 4.92 -0.87 -10.61
N LEU A 147 5.26 -0.36 -11.79
CA LEU A 147 6.64 -0.37 -12.30
C LEU A 147 7.55 0.51 -11.44
N GLU A 148 7.10 1.68 -11.03
CA GLU A 148 7.81 2.57 -10.10
C GLU A 148 8.06 1.88 -8.77
N LYS A 149 7.03 1.26 -8.18
CA LYS A 149 7.18 0.49 -6.93
C LYS A 149 8.19 -0.65 -7.10
N GLN A 150 8.10 -1.42 -8.17
CA GLN A 150 9.02 -2.52 -8.42
C GLN A 150 10.45 -2.03 -8.64
N ALA A 151 10.62 -0.91 -9.34
CA ALA A 151 11.92 -0.28 -9.54
C ALA A 151 12.51 0.22 -8.22
N THR A 152 11.70 0.82 -7.33
CA THR A 152 12.17 1.24 -6.00
C THR A 152 12.57 0.06 -5.14
N ASP A 153 11.78 -1.02 -5.14
CA ASP A 153 12.07 -2.23 -4.35
C ASP A 153 13.37 -2.89 -4.83
N MET A 154 13.53 -3.06 -6.15
CA MET A 154 14.73 -3.66 -6.74
C MET A 154 15.99 -2.80 -6.52
N ASN A 155 15.87 -1.47 -6.60
CA ASN A 155 16.99 -0.58 -6.31
C ASN A 155 17.41 -0.65 -4.84
N SER A 156 16.45 -0.83 -3.92
CA SER A 156 16.74 -1.04 -2.50
C SER A 156 17.50 -2.35 -2.27
N GLU A 157 17.03 -3.45 -2.86
CA GLU A 157 17.70 -4.76 -2.77
C GLU A 157 19.11 -4.71 -3.37
N LEU A 158 19.27 -4.02 -4.50
CA LEU A 158 20.58 -3.85 -5.14
C LEU A 158 21.54 -3.06 -4.25
N ALA A 159 21.08 -1.97 -3.63
CA ALA A 159 21.88 -1.15 -2.72
C ALA A 159 22.29 -1.94 -1.47
N GLU A 160 21.39 -2.75 -0.92
CA GLU A 160 21.67 -3.63 0.21
C GLU A 160 22.72 -4.68 -0.17
N ALA A 161 22.56 -5.36 -1.31
CA ALA A 161 23.51 -6.35 -1.79
C ALA A 161 24.89 -5.75 -2.09
N GLN A 162 24.95 -4.56 -2.69
CA GLN A 162 26.20 -3.85 -2.92
C GLN A 162 26.91 -3.49 -1.61
N THR A 163 26.16 -3.04 -0.62
CA THR A 163 26.69 -2.75 0.73
C THR A 163 27.19 -4.03 1.42
N GLY A 164 26.46 -5.14 1.31
CA GLY A 164 26.92 -6.44 1.82
C GLY A 164 28.21 -6.90 1.15
N ASN A 165 28.31 -6.75 -0.17
CA ASN A 165 29.51 -7.11 -0.93
C ASN A 165 30.73 -6.27 -0.56
N THR A 166 30.58 -4.97 -0.34
CA THR A 166 31.71 -4.12 0.08
C THR A 166 32.20 -4.53 1.47
N VAL A 167 31.30 -4.81 2.41
CA VAL A 167 31.66 -5.32 3.74
C VAL A 167 32.41 -6.66 3.62
N LEU A 168 31.86 -7.63 2.89
CA LEU A 168 32.51 -8.94 2.70
C LEU A 168 33.89 -8.82 2.07
N LEU A 169 34.05 -7.96 1.05
CA LEU A 169 35.35 -7.70 0.42
C LEU A 169 36.35 -7.12 1.42
N THR A 170 35.94 -6.17 2.25
CA THR A 170 36.83 -5.60 3.28
C THR A 170 37.24 -6.64 4.32
N THR A 171 36.32 -7.50 4.75
CA THR A 171 36.62 -8.60 5.69
C THR A 171 37.59 -9.59 5.08
N VAL A 172 37.37 -10.03 3.84
CA VAL A 172 38.26 -10.97 3.15
C VAL A 172 39.66 -10.37 2.95
N ALA A 173 39.75 -9.08 2.60
CA ALA A 173 41.02 -8.40 2.47
C ALA A 173 41.78 -8.33 3.81
N ALA A 174 41.08 -7.99 4.90
CA ALA A 174 41.67 -7.97 6.23
C ALA A 174 42.15 -9.35 6.68
N GLN A 175 41.33 -10.38 6.48
CA GLN A 175 41.69 -11.77 6.80
C GLN A 175 42.90 -12.24 5.99
N ARG A 176 43.00 -11.90 4.70
CA ARG A 176 44.18 -12.22 3.89
C ARG A 176 45.44 -11.55 4.42
N ALA A 177 45.37 -10.28 4.79
CA ALA A 177 46.50 -9.57 5.38
C ALA A 177 46.92 -10.17 6.73
N GLU A 178 45.97 -10.58 7.56
CA GLU A 178 46.24 -11.28 8.83
C GLU A 178 46.90 -12.64 8.60
N ILE A 179 46.41 -13.43 7.65
CA ILE A 179 47.03 -14.72 7.27
C ILE A 179 48.46 -14.51 6.79
N GLU A 180 48.71 -13.53 5.92
CA GLU A 180 50.07 -13.20 5.45
C GLU A 180 50.99 -12.80 6.62
N ALA A 181 50.50 -12.03 7.58
CA ALA A 181 51.27 -11.65 8.76
C ALA A 181 51.58 -12.86 9.66
N LEU A 182 50.60 -13.75 9.89
CA LEU A 182 50.78 -14.97 10.67
C LEU A 182 51.78 -15.93 10.00
N VAL A 183 51.69 -16.11 8.68
CA VAL A 183 52.61 -16.96 7.92
C VAL A 183 54.04 -16.41 8.03
N ARG A 184 54.25 -15.11 7.83
CA ARG A 184 55.58 -14.49 8.00
C ARG A 184 56.12 -14.62 9.42
N GLY A 185 55.25 -14.49 10.42
CA GLY A 185 55.61 -14.71 11.82
C GLY A 185 56.07 -16.14 12.09
N LEU A 186 55.36 -17.13 11.54
CA LEU A 186 55.74 -18.54 11.63
C LEU A 186 57.05 -18.83 10.88
N GLU A 187 57.24 -18.29 9.69
CA GLU A 187 58.49 -18.42 8.92
C GLU A 187 59.69 -17.85 9.71
N SER A 188 59.52 -16.71 10.38
CA SER A 188 60.55 -16.14 11.26
C SER A 188 60.88 -17.06 12.43
N ILE A 189 59.87 -17.59 13.13
CA ILE A 189 60.07 -18.49 14.27
C ILE A 189 60.76 -19.79 13.83
N VAL A 190 60.38 -20.34 12.67
CA VAL A 190 61.04 -21.53 12.10
C VAL A 190 62.50 -21.22 11.79
N SER A 191 62.79 -20.07 11.14
CA SER A 191 64.17 -19.64 10.88
C SER A 191 64.98 -19.45 12.17
N ASP A 192 64.38 -18.89 13.22
CA ASP A 192 65.05 -18.71 14.51
C ASP A 192 65.34 -20.05 15.20
N LEU A 193 64.43 -21.03 15.08
CA LEU A 193 64.61 -22.38 15.60
C LEU A 193 65.68 -23.14 14.82
N GLU A 194 65.69 -23.03 13.49
CA GLU A 194 66.73 -23.60 12.63
C GLU A 194 68.10 -23.00 12.96
N ALA A 195 68.20 -21.68 13.10
CA ALA A 195 69.44 -21.02 13.52
C ALA A 195 69.90 -21.49 14.92
N SER A 196 68.97 -21.63 15.86
CA SER A 196 69.27 -22.13 17.22
C SER A 196 69.75 -23.59 17.18
N ALA A 197 69.08 -24.44 16.40
CA ALA A 197 69.50 -25.84 16.22
C ALA A 197 70.89 -25.93 15.55
N GLN A 198 71.17 -25.05 14.59
CA GLN A 198 72.47 -24.98 13.93
C GLN A 198 73.59 -24.55 14.90
N LEU A 199 73.32 -23.58 15.78
CA LEU A 199 74.25 -23.17 16.85
C LEU A 199 74.50 -24.31 17.86
N MET A 200 73.47 -25.08 18.22
CA MET A 200 73.64 -26.26 19.08
C MET A 200 74.42 -27.40 18.40
N ALA A 201 74.44 -27.43 17.07
CA ALA A 201 75.19 -28.40 16.28
C ALA A 201 76.64 -27.98 15.98
N GLN A 202 77.07 -26.78 16.38
CA GLN A 202 78.47 -26.36 16.27
C GLN A 202 79.33 -27.09 17.33
N ASP A 203 80.52 -27.55 16.90
CA ASP A 203 81.45 -28.37 17.70
C ASP A 203 81.72 -27.78 19.10
N ASP A 204 81.86 -26.46 19.21
CA ASP A 204 82.17 -25.79 20.48
C ASP A 204 81.12 -26.02 21.58
N VAL A 205 79.84 -26.18 21.23
CA VAL A 205 78.76 -26.43 22.20
C VAL A 205 78.64 -27.92 22.53
N GLN A 206 78.98 -28.80 21.58
CA GLN A 206 79.04 -30.24 21.82
C GLN A 206 80.22 -30.60 22.72
N ASP A 207 81.37 -29.96 22.52
CA ASP A 207 82.56 -30.11 23.36
C ASP A 207 82.29 -29.60 24.78
N LEU A 208 81.65 -28.44 24.95
CA LEU A 208 81.28 -27.92 26.27
C LEU A 208 80.26 -28.82 26.98
N SER A 209 79.31 -29.40 26.22
CA SER A 209 78.33 -30.36 26.75
C SER A 209 78.97 -31.69 27.17
N ALA A 210 79.98 -32.14 26.44
CA ALA A 210 80.78 -33.32 26.79
C ALA A 210 81.65 -33.05 28.03
N GLU A 211 82.23 -31.86 28.16
CA GLU A 211 83.03 -31.44 29.30
C GLU A 211 82.17 -31.30 30.58
N ILE A 212 80.97 -30.72 30.49
CA ILE A 212 80.02 -30.64 31.61
C ILE A 212 79.54 -32.02 32.06
N ARG A 213 79.24 -32.95 31.13
CA ARG A 213 78.91 -34.34 31.48
C ARG A 213 80.08 -35.04 32.18
N HIS A 214 81.30 -34.76 31.77
CA HIS A 214 82.50 -35.30 32.42
C HIS A 214 82.64 -34.78 33.86
N VAL A 215 82.38 -33.49 34.11
CA VAL A 215 82.38 -32.91 35.46
C VAL A 215 81.24 -33.45 36.33
N GLU A 216 80.03 -33.59 35.79
CA GLU A 216 78.86 -34.11 36.52
C GLU A 216 79.04 -35.57 36.94
N MET A 217 79.64 -36.42 36.09
CA MET A 217 79.99 -37.79 36.47
C MET A 217 81.07 -37.85 37.56
N GLY A 218 82.01 -36.90 37.57
CA GLY A 218 83.03 -36.79 38.63
C GLY A 218 82.47 -36.34 39.99
N MET A 219 81.32 -35.66 40.03
CA MET A 219 80.66 -35.25 41.28
C MET A 219 79.74 -36.33 41.86
N ARG A 220 79.51 -37.43 41.14
CA ARG A 220 78.59 -38.52 41.54
C ARG A 220 79.27 -39.69 42.25
N THR A 221 80.59 -39.61 42.47
CA THR A 221 81.42 -40.53 43.27
C THR A 221 81.83 -39.88 44.58
#